data_AF-A0A916WP63-F1
#
_entry.id   AF-A0A916WP63-F1
#
_cell.length_a   1.000
_cell.length_b   1.000
_cell.length_c   1.000
_cell.angle_alpha   90.00
_cell.angle_beta   90.00
_cell.angle_gamma   90.00
#
_symmetry.space_group_name_H-M   'P 1'
#
loop_
_entity.id
_entity.type
_entity.pdbx_description
1 polymer ?
#
loop_
_entity_poly.entity_id
_entity_poly.type
_entity_poly.pdbx_seq_one_letter_code
_entity_poly.pdbx_strand_id
1 'polypeptide(L)'
;MADPLFLIEPDSARKLLRITQTGNWTMETVQRYAAALADAVRHMMLVDGVKHGELITLIDMTSKGVLPREVADALGRMVRPDSPSRRIAFVTKGALHRLQARRLVSDPRVRIFDRQEDAMAWLMEQDAIAA
;
A
#
# COMPACT_ATOMS: atom_id res chain seq x y z
N MET A 1 -15.06 15.74 9.17
CA MET A 1 -14.40 15.07 8.02
C MET A 1 -12.92 15.08 8.30
N ALA A 2 -12.21 13.97 8.15
CA ALA A 2 -10.76 13.95 8.36
C ALA A 2 -10.04 14.63 7.19
N ASP A 3 -8.94 15.33 7.47
CA ASP A 3 -8.12 15.97 6.44
C ASP A 3 -7.49 14.92 5.52
N PRO A 4 -7.35 15.21 4.20
CA PRO A 4 -6.71 14.29 3.27
C PRO A 4 -5.21 14.24 3.53
N LEU A 5 -4.80 13.25 4.31
CA LEU A 5 -3.41 13.04 4.70
C LEU A 5 -2.92 11.66 4.27
N PHE A 6 -1.63 11.60 3.97
CA PHE A 6 -0.89 10.36 3.86
C PHE A 6 0.37 10.44 4.74
N LEU A 7 0.73 9.31 5.32
CA LEU A 7 2.00 9.12 6.03
C LEU A 7 2.69 7.92 5.42
N ILE A 8 3.98 8.05 5.10
CA ILE A 8 4.80 6.98 4.53
C ILE A 8 5.97 6.77 5.50
N GLU A 9 6.05 5.57 6.05
CA GLU A 9 7.03 5.17 7.07
C GLU A 9 7.84 3.99 6.51
N PRO A 10 8.99 4.27 5.88
CA PRO A 10 9.92 3.21 5.46
C PRO A 10 10.65 2.63 6.67
N ASP A 11 10.72 1.30 6.73
CA ASP A 11 11.49 0.53 7.70
C ASP A 11 12.36 -0.47 6.91
N SER A 12 13.55 -0.02 6.53
CA SER A 12 14.47 -0.80 5.69
C SER A 12 15.02 -2.02 6.42
N ALA A 13 15.14 -1.96 7.76
CA ALA A 13 15.58 -3.10 8.57
C ALA A 13 14.59 -4.27 8.48
N ARG A 14 13.28 -3.97 8.45
CA ARG A 14 12.21 -4.96 8.27
C ARG A 14 11.77 -5.12 6.82
N LYS A 15 12.42 -4.41 5.87
CA LYS A 15 12.02 -4.34 4.46
C LYS A 15 10.53 -4.02 4.33
N LEU A 16 10.02 -3.15 5.19
CA LEU A 16 8.61 -2.82 5.32
C LEU A 16 8.36 -1.37 4.94
N LEU A 17 7.37 -1.13 4.10
CA LEU A 17 6.82 0.20 3.86
C LEU A 17 5.42 0.28 4.45
N ARG A 18 5.26 1.09 5.50
CA ARG A 18 3.92 1.36 6.08
C ARG A 18 3.38 2.65 5.51
N ILE A 19 2.15 2.61 5.05
CA ILE A 19 1.45 3.75 4.45
C ILE A 19 0.11 3.89 5.16
N THR A 20 -0.15 5.07 5.72
CA THR A 20 -1.46 5.41 6.29
C THR A 20 -2.13 6.42 5.38
N GLN A 21 -3.39 6.18 5.01
CA GLN A 21 -4.18 7.05 4.13
C GLN A 21 -5.49 7.42 4.81
N THR A 22 -5.77 8.72 4.94
CA THR A 22 -6.97 9.23 5.61
C THR A 22 -7.66 10.30 4.78
N GLY A 23 -8.94 10.53 5.07
CA GLY A 23 -9.72 11.61 4.46
C GLY A 23 -10.17 11.34 3.02
N ASN A 24 -10.67 12.39 2.37
CA ASN A 24 -11.19 12.37 1.01
C ASN A 24 -10.14 12.93 0.04
N TRP A 25 -9.55 12.05 -0.77
CA TRP A 25 -8.46 12.44 -1.66
C TRP A 25 -8.96 13.06 -2.96
N THR A 26 -8.22 14.07 -3.41
CA THR A 26 -8.30 14.65 -4.75
C THR A 26 -7.19 14.10 -5.64
N MET A 27 -7.25 14.34 -6.95
CA MET A 27 -6.15 13.99 -7.86
C MET A 27 -4.83 14.69 -7.52
N GLU A 28 -4.88 15.92 -7.00
CA GLU A 28 -3.70 16.63 -6.49
C GLU A 28 -3.06 15.87 -5.31
N THR A 29 -3.89 15.34 -4.40
CA THR A 29 -3.41 14.53 -3.27
C THR A 29 -2.78 13.23 -3.77
N VAL A 30 -3.36 12.59 -4.79
CA VAL A 30 -2.79 11.39 -5.43
C VAL A 30 -1.42 11.68 -6.04
N GLN A 31 -1.25 12.81 -6.71
CA GLN A 31 0.04 13.20 -7.31
C GLN A 31 1.12 13.42 -6.25
N ARG A 32 0.79 14.14 -5.17
CA ARG A 32 1.72 14.32 -4.03
C ARG A 32 2.10 12.98 -3.39
N TYR A 33 1.11 12.11 -3.20
CA TYR A 33 1.33 10.76 -2.67
C TYR A 33 2.24 9.94 -3.59
N ALA A 34 2.01 9.96 -4.91
CA ALA A 34 2.82 9.22 -5.87
C ALA A 34 4.27 9.67 -5.89
N ALA A 35 4.53 10.98 -5.82
CA ALA A 35 5.87 11.52 -5.73
C ALA A 35 6.58 11.09 -4.44
N ALA A 36 5.90 11.22 -3.29
CA ALA A 36 6.45 10.82 -1.99
C ALA A 36 6.71 9.31 -1.90
N LEU A 37 5.81 8.47 -2.44
CA LEU A 37 5.99 7.03 -2.50
C LEU A 37 7.20 6.64 -3.34
N ALA A 38 7.34 7.22 -4.53
CA ALA A 38 8.45 6.95 -5.42
C ALA A 38 9.79 7.34 -4.78
N ASP A 39 9.82 8.45 -4.05
CA ASP A 39 11.02 8.90 -3.33
C ASP A 39 11.41 7.95 -2.19
N ALA A 40 10.44 7.59 -1.34
CA ALA A 40 10.66 6.65 -0.24
C ALA A 40 11.17 5.28 -0.73
N VAL A 41 10.52 4.70 -1.76
CA VAL A 41 10.93 3.43 -2.34
C VAL A 41 12.33 3.52 -2.94
N ARG A 42 12.63 4.60 -3.67
CA ARG A 42 13.96 4.83 -4.25
C ARG A 42 15.04 4.92 -3.17
N HIS A 43 14.77 5.64 -2.08
CA HIS A 43 15.68 5.75 -0.95
C HIS A 43 15.98 4.38 -0.35
N MET A 44 14.95 3.60 -0.02
CA MET A 44 15.12 2.26 0.55
C MET A 44 15.95 1.34 -0.36
N MET A 45 15.77 1.42 -1.68
CA MET A 45 16.49 0.57 -2.62
C MET A 45 17.92 1.01 -2.89
N LEU A 46 18.14 2.31 -3.13
CA LEU A 46 19.45 2.82 -3.57
C LEU A 46 20.37 3.17 -2.40
N VAL A 47 19.80 3.58 -1.27
CA VAL A 47 20.57 4.01 -0.09
C VAL A 47 20.64 2.89 0.93
N ASP A 48 19.51 2.29 1.28
CA ASP A 48 19.45 1.25 2.32
C ASP A 48 19.67 -0.18 1.79
N GLY A 49 19.75 -0.34 0.47
CA GLY A 49 20.09 -1.60 -0.19
C GLY A 49 18.98 -2.66 -0.18
N VAL A 50 17.71 -2.26 0.03
CA VAL A 50 16.56 -3.18 -0.08
C VAL A 50 16.46 -3.68 -1.53
N LYS A 51 16.51 -5.00 -1.73
CA LYS A 51 16.49 -5.58 -3.08
C LYS A 51 15.07 -5.68 -3.61
N HIS A 52 14.97 -5.71 -4.93
CA HIS A 52 13.70 -5.97 -5.60
C HIS A 52 13.14 -7.34 -5.16
N GLY A 53 11.86 -7.40 -4.82
CA GLY A 53 11.22 -8.61 -4.32
C GLY A 53 11.41 -8.85 -2.82
N GLU A 54 12.12 -7.98 -2.10
CA GLU A 54 12.26 -8.10 -0.64
C GLU A 54 11.28 -7.22 0.13
N LEU A 55 10.81 -6.14 -0.50
CA LEU A 55 9.93 -5.16 0.13
C LEU A 55 8.55 -5.78 0.40
N ILE A 56 7.98 -5.47 1.54
CA ILE A 56 6.58 -5.73 1.88
C ILE A 56 5.91 -4.40 2.18
N THR A 57 4.66 -4.22 1.74
CA THR A 57 3.94 -2.94 1.90
C THR A 57 2.63 -3.16 2.64
N LEU A 58 2.43 -2.37 3.70
CA LEU A 58 1.15 -2.28 4.41
C LEU A 58 0.50 -0.92 4.11
N ILE A 59 -0.74 -0.93 3.63
CA ILE A 59 -1.52 0.26 3.33
C ILE A 59 -2.77 0.28 4.21
N ASP A 60 -2.78 1.13 5.23
CA ASP A 60 -3.93 1.38 6.07
C ASP A 60 -4.85 2.45 5.42
N MET A 61 -6.08 2.03 5.12
CA MET A 61 -7.15 2.86 4.58
C MET A 61 -8.39 2.86 5.49
N THR A 62 -8.26 2.46 6.75
CA THR A 62 -9.37 2.30 7.70
C THR A 62 -10.09 3.60 8.04
N SER A 63 -9.40 4.73 7.89
CA SER A 63 -9.94 6.09 8.10
C SER A 63 -10.12 6.85 6.77
N LYS A 64 -10.17 6.13 5.65
CA LYS A 64 -10.38 6.72 4.33
C LYS A 64 -11.88 6.93 4.09
N GLY A 65 -12.23 8.08 3.51
CA GLY A 65 -13.59 8.29 3.02
C GLY A 65 -13.85 7.57 1.70
N VAL A 66 -15.08 7.68 1.19
CA VAL A 66 -15.46 7.08 -0.10
C VAL A 66 -14.59 7.68 -1.20
N LEU A 67 -13.85 6.83 -1.90
CA LEU A 67 -13.01 7.28 -3.02
C LEU A 67 -13.88 7.58 -4.24
N PRO A 68 -13.73 8.77 -4.86
CA PRO A 68 -14.21 8.99 -6.23
C PRO A 68 -13.60 7.94 -7.17
N ARG A 69 -14.36 7.52 -8.19
CA ARG A 69 -13.92 6.47 -9.12
C ARG A 69 -12.56 6.78 -9.76
N GLU A 70 -12.39 8.01 -10.23
CA GLU A 70 -11.14 8.48 -10.85
C GLU A 70 -9.93 8.37 -9.92
N VAL A 71 -10.12 8.66 -8.62
CA VAL A 71 -9.08 8.55 -7.60
C VAL A 71 -8.75 7.09 -7.31
N ALA A 72 -9.77 6.23 -7.22
CA ALA A 72 -9.57 4.79 -7.08
C ALA A 72 -8.82 4.21 -8.29
N ASP A 73 -9.21 4.58 -9.51
CA ASP A 73 -8.56 4.12 -10.74
C ASP A 73 -7.09 4.59 -10.81
N ALA A 74 -6.82 5.84 -10.41
CA ALA A 74 -5.47 6.38 -10.34
C ALA A 74 -4.59 5.63 -9.32
N LEU A 75 -5.11 5.34 -8.12
CA LEU A 75 -4.41 4.55 -7.11
C LEU A 75 -4.17 3.11 -7.57
N GLY A 76 -5.14 2.50 -8.28
CA GLY A 76 -5.00 1.15 -8.81
C GLY A 76 -3.85 1.03 -9.80
N ARG A 77 -3.64 2.05 -10.65
CA ARG A 77 -2.51 2.11 -11.60
C ARG A 77 -1.14 2.23 -10.91
N MET A 78 -1.09 2.59 -9.64
CA MET A 78 0.16 2.64 -8.87
C MET A 78 0.58 1.26 -8.36
N VAL A 79 -0.36 0.31 -8.25
CA VAL A 79 -0.07 -1.09 -7.95
C VAL A 79 0.39 -1.76 -9.24
N ARG A 80 1.67 -1.53 -9.58
CA ARG A 80 2.23 -1.98 -10.85
C ARG A 80 2.89 -3.38 -10.74
N PRO A 81 2.94 -4.14 -11.86
CA PRO A 81 3.68 -5.40 -11.92
C PRO A 81 5.16 -5.27 -11.51
N ASP A 82 5.80 -4.14 -11.84
CA ASP A 82 7.19 -3.82 -11.52
C ASP A 82 7.38 -3.27 -10.09
N SER A 83 6.36 -3.34 -9.23
CA SER A 83 6.51 -3.01 -7.81
C SER A 83 7.63 -3.84 -7.19
N PRO A 84 8.59 -3.22 -6.47
CA PRO A 84 9.62 -3.96 -5.73
C PRO A 84 9.05 -4.74 -4.54
N SER A 85 7.77 -4.54 -4.21
CA SER A 85 7.10 -5.28 -3.16
C SER A 85 6.74 -6.71 -3.61
N ARG A 86 7.15 -7.71 -2.81
CA ARG A 86 6.68 -9.10 -2.99
C ARG A 86 5.25 -9.31 -2.51
N ARG A 87 4.81 -8.56 -1.48
CA ARG A 87 3.46 -8.62 -0.92
C ARG A 87 2.98 -7.24 -0.53
N ILE A 88 1.70 -6.96 -0.82
CA ILE A 88 1.03 -5.69 -0.51
C ILE A 88 -0.29 -5.99 0.20
N ALA A 89 -0.45 -5.49 1.42
CA ALA A 89 -1.66 -5.66 2.20
C ALA A 89 -2.41 -4.34 2.34
N PHE A 90 -3.68 -4.33 1.95
CA PHE A 90 -4.60 -3.23 2.19
C PHE A 90 -5.43 -3.52 3.44
N VAL A 91 -5.50 -2.59 4.39
CA VAL A 91 -6.37 -2.70 5.56
C VAL A 91 -7.52 -1.72 5.39
N THR A 92 -8.75 -2.23 5.37
CA THR A 92 -9.95 -1.41 5.13
C THR A 92 -11.02 -1.74 6.16
N LYS A 93 -11.88 -0.78 6.51
CA LYS A 93 -13.07 -1.05 7.36
C LYS A 93 -14.33 -1.04 6.51
N GLY A 94 -15.13 -2.10 6.62
CA GLY A 94 -16.47 -2.17 6.04
C GLY A 94 -16.54 -2.65 4.58
N ALA A 95 -17.70 -3.18 4.22
CA ALA A 95 -17.93 -3.85 2.93
C ALA A 95 -17.77 -2.92 1.71
N LEU A 96 -18.10 -1.63 1.85
CA LEU A 96 -17.98 -0.64 0.78
C LEU A 96 -16.51 -0.39 0.40
N HIS A 97 -15.65 -0.19 1.39
CA HIS A 97 -14.22 -0.01 1.15
C HIS A 97 -13.57 -1.28 0.62
N ARG A 98 -14.03 -2.46 1.06
CA ARG A 98 -13.58 -3.74 0.49
C ARG A 98 -13.95 -3.86 -0.99
N LEU A 99 -15.15 -3.46 -1.39
CA LEU A 99 -15.58 -3.49 -2.80
C LEU A 99 -14.76 -2.51 -3.67
N GLN A 100 -14.43 -1.33 -3.13
CA GLN A 100 -13.57 -0.37 -3.82
C GLN A 100 -12.13 -0.86 -3.91
N ALA A 101 -11.58 -1.38 -2.81
CA ALA A 101 -10.24 -1.94 -2.78
C ALA A 101 -10.10 -3.14 -3.72
N ARG A 102 -11.13 -3.99 -3.86
CA ARG A 102 -11.11 -5.10 -4.84
C ARG A 102 -10.84 -4.65 -6.27
N ARG A 103 -11.20 -3.42 -6.65
CA ARG A 103 -10.86 -2.87 -7.98
C ARG A 103 -9.38 -2.57 -8.14
N LEU A 104 -8.66 -2.40 -7.04
CA LEU A 104 -7.21 -2.19 -6.97
C LEU A 104 -6.44 -3.52 -6.96
N VAL A 105 -7.13 -4.64 -6.76
CA VAL A 105 -6.54 -5.97 -6.55
C VAL A 105 -6.81 -6.85 -7.78
N SER A 106 -5.97 -6.72 -8.80
CA SER A 106 -5.83 -7.70 -9.88
C SER A 106 -4.52 -8.50 -9.78
N ASP A 107 -3.58 -8.05 -8.94
CA ASP A 107 -2.27 -8.67 -8.77
C ASP A 107 -2.32 -9.71 -7.63
N PRO A 108 -1.83 -10.95 -7.85
CA PRO A 108 -1.83 -12.02 -6.84
C PRO A 108 -1.02 -11.68 -5.57
N ARG A 109 -0.10 -10.71 -5.65
CA ARG A 109 0.69 -10.22 -4.52
C ARG A 109 -0.08 -9.28 -3.60
N VAL A 110 -1.33 -8.97 -3.93
CA VAL A 110 -2.13 -7.98 -3.22
C VAL A 110 -3.29 -8.67 -2.49
N ARG A 111 -3.46 -8.36 -1.20
CA ARG A 111 -4.59 -8.86 -0.40
C ARG A 111 -5.22 -7.75 0.43
N ILE A 112 -6.50 -7.91 0.75
CA ILE A 112 -7.29 -6.96 1.57
C ILE A 112 -7.65 -7.65 2.88
N PHE A 113 -7.47 -6.93 3.98
CA PHE A 113 -7.73 -7.37 5.34
C PHE A 113 -8.62 -6.36 6.07
N ASP A 114 -9.33 -6.84 7.08
CA ASP A 114 -10.13 -6.00 7.98
C ASP A 114 -9.33 -5.55 9.21
N ARG A 115 -8.32 -6.34 9.59
CA ARG A 115 -7.45 -6.10 10.74
C ARG A 115 -6.00 -5.94 10.28
N GLN A 116 -5.31 -4.98 10.88
CA GLN A 116 -3.89 -4.74 10.63
C GLN A 116 -3.02 -5.93 11.08
N GLU A 117 -3.40 -6.61 12.17
CA GLU A 117 -2.67 -7.76 12.69
C GLU A 117 -2.61 -8.91 11.67
N ASP A 118 -3.76 -9.26 11.09
CA ASP A 118 -3.86 -10.31 10.06
C ASP A 118 -3.06 -9.95 8.81
N ALA A 119 -3.14 -8.68 8.40
CA ALA A 119 -2.35 -8.16 7.29
C ALA A 119 -0.84 -8.29 7.54
N MET A 120 -0.38 -7.91 8.73
CA MET A 120 1.03 -7.98 9.10
C MET A 120 1.53 -9.42 9.20
N ALA A 121 0.74 -10.33 9.79
CA ALA A 121 1.08 -11.74 9.83
C ALA A 121 1.30 -12.30 8.42
N TRP A 122 0.36 -12.02 7.50
CA TRP A 122 0.50 -12.45 6.11
C TRP A 122 1.65 -11.76 5.36
N LEU A 123 1.96 -10.48 5.62
CA LEU A 123 3.11 -9.83 5.00
C LEU A 123 4.45 -10.45 5.46
N MET A 124 4.53 -10.81 6.75
CA MET A 124 5.73 -11.33 7.38
C MET A 124 5.93 -12.83 7.16
N GLU A 125 4.88 -13.56 6.79
CA GLU A 125 5.01 -14.91 6.27
C GLU A 125 6.08 -14.91 5.17
N GLN A 126 7.14 -15.67 5.41
CA GLN A 126 8.11 -15.98 4.37
C GLN A 126 7.36 -16.81 3.32
N ASP A 127 7.62 -16.51 2.05
CA ASP A 127 7.18 -17.43 0.99
C ASP A 127 7.81 -18.77 1.33
N ALA A 128 7.00 -19.75 1.72
CA ALA A 128 7.44 -21.12 1.88
C ALA A 128 7.72 -21.67 0.49
N ILE A 129 8.82 -21.24 -0.12
CA ILE A 129 9.35 -21.75 -1.37
C ILE A 129 10.72 -22.33 -1.03
N ALA A 130 10.65 -23.63 -0.76
CA ALA A 130 11.60 -24.70 -1.05
C ALA A 130 13.09 -24.35 -1.01
N ALA A 131 13.76 -24.96 -0.03
CA ALA A 131 15.14 -25.42 -0.18
C ALA A 131 15.33 -26.27 -1.44
#